data_AF-A0A8S1KWH9-F1
#
_entry.id   AF-A0A8S1KWH9-F1
#
_cell.length_a   1.000
_cell.length_b   1.000
_cell.length_c   1.000
_cell.angle_alpha   90.00
_cell.angle_beta   90.00
_cell.angle_gamma   90.00
#
_symmetry.space_group_name_H-M   'P 1'
#
loop_
_entity.id
_entity.type
_entity.pdbx_description
1 polymer ?
#
loop_
_entity_poly.entity_id
_entity_poly.type
_entity_poly.pdbx_seq_one_letter_code
_entity_poly.pdbx_strand_id
1 'polypeptide(L)'
;MLVSKNSDTENENNTNSQTPRHNLSFNAIQKEDWAQIMEEKSINDYRQKDLTLALFYSAFLNTQDHINLMHVFSQLKDFEMPNPQEPSAYYAELIDRDVGRTYQQIPYFKVKQNQDKLRQLLLNYADYDPDVGYAQGMNFIAGTLVYFQVPQPQKIFNELIQNHRNNYISGTPGLFENLAKLKFKLKTSIPKLYKHLQEIGLNDLGICFSPYYLTMMLQNTPFQYQMLILNIYQLMGQKYITKLLIAMLKLSKNTIMKLKDVEKVNKYIRTELVVNFFQEIEICRKEQRLIQLLFNIGLIKRVNQY
;
A
#
# COMPACT_ATOMS: atom_id res chain seq x y z
N MET A 1 3.24 -26.90 66.94
CA MET A 1 4.24 -25.85 66.67
C MET A 1 5.18 -26.35 65.58
N LEU A 2 5.35 -25.56 64.50
CA LEU A 2 6.36 -25.67 63.42
C LEU A 2 6.21 -26.90 62.49
N VAL A 3 5.52 -26.84 61.35
CA VAL A 3 5.75 -26.14 60.06
C VAL A 3 7.04 -26.54 59.35
N SER A 4 6.95 -27.40 58.32
CA SER A 4 7.62 -27.16 57.04
C SER A 4 6.74 -27.73 55.90
N LYS A 5 6.45 -26.87 54.92
CA LYS A 5 5.75 -27.17 53.67
C LYS A 5 6.81 -27.47 52.62
N ASN A 6 6.69 -28.59 51.91
CA ASN A 6 7.20 -28.72 50.54
C ASN A 6 6.01 -29.09 49.66
N SER A 7 5.69 -28.16 48.75
CA SER A 7 4.68 -28.31 47.72
C SER A 7 5.34 -28.81 46.45
N ASP A 8 5.08 -30.06 46.10
CA ASP A 8 5.32 -30.59 44.76
C ASP A 8 4.32 -29.92 43.80
N THR A 9 4.83 -29.24 42.78
CA THR A 9 4.03 -28.79 41.64
C THR A 9 4.65 -29.35 40.38
N GLU A 10 3.84 -30.10 39.66
CA GLU A 10 4.10 -30.73 38.37
C GLU A 10 4.49 -29.65 37.34
N ASN A 11 5.67 -29.78 36.75
CA ASN A 11 6.06 -29.03 35.56
C ASN A 11 5.88 -29.93 34.34
N GLU A 12 4.73 -29.76 33.68
CA GLU A 12 4.52 -30.23 32.31
C GLU A 12 5.47 -29.48 31.37
N ASN A 13 6.49 -30.19 30.90
CA ASN A 13 7.35 -29.77 29.81
C ASN A 13 6.55 -29.75 28.50
N ASN A 14 6.00 -28.59 28.15
CA ASN A 14 5.41 -28.36 26.84
C ASN A 14 6.46 -27.79 25.88
N THR A 15 7.01 -28.67 25.05
CA THR A 15 7.84 -28.34 23.89
C THR A 15 7.02 -27.53 22.88
N ASN A 16 7.41 -26.29 22.55
CA ASN A 16 7.17 -25.74 21.21
C ASN A 16 8.06 -24.55 20.84
N SER A 17 9.04 -24.86 19.97
CA SER A 17 9.67 -24.04 18.93
C SER A 17 9.65 -22.50 19.05
N GLN A 18 10.55 -21.95 19.87
CA GLN A 18 10.98 -20.56 19.71
C GLN A 18 11.86 -20.44 18.45
N THR A 19 11.33 -19.82 17.39
CA THR A 19 12.18 -19.28 16.33
C THR A 19 12.99 -18.12 16.94
N PRO A 20 14.33 -18.13 16.92
CA PRO A 20 15.12 -17.13 17.62
C PRO A 20 14.95 -15.76 16.94
N ARG A 21 14.25 -14.85 17.61
CA ARG A 21 13.99 -13.46 17.18
C ARG A 21 15.27 -12.61 17.05
N HIS A 22 16.42 -13.09 17.53
CA HIS A 22 17.64 -12.31 17.71
C HIS A 22 18.49 -12.02 16.45
N ASN A 23 18.05 -12.36 15.23
CA ASN A 23 18.85 -12.14 13.99
C ASN A 23 18.05 -11.54 12.81
N LEU A 24 16.90 -10.92 13.07
CA LEU A 24 16.07 -10.28 12.04
C LEU A 24 16.48 -8.82 11.81
N SER A 25 16.36 -8.34 10.57
CA SER A 25 16.77 -6.98 10.18
C SER A 25 15.83 -5.87 10.66
N PHE A 26 15.15 -6.07 11.78
CA PHE A 26 13.99 -5.29 12.21
C PHE A 26 14.06 -4.96 13.71
N ASN A 27 13.70 -3.73 14.05
CA ASN A 27 13.46 -3.31 15.43
C ASN A 27 11.95 -3.11 15.60
N ALA A 28 11.37 -3.75 16.62
CA ALA A 28 9.93 -3.69 16.85
C ALA A 28 9.50 -2.30 17.34
N ILE A 29 8.58 -1.68 16.60
CA ILE A 29 7.90 -0.44 16.99
C ILE A 29 6.76 -0.82 17.94
N GLN A 30 6.84 -0.33 19.18
CA GLN A 30 5.85 -0.55 20.23
C GLN A 30 4.73 0.49 20.16
N LYS A 31 3.74 0.36 21.06
CA LYS A 31 2.64 1.31 21.15
C LYS A 31 3.12 2.70 21.58
N GLU A 32 4.08 2.74 22.49
CA GLU A 32 4.69 3.96 23.02
C GLU A 32 5.45 4.72 21.94
N ASP A 33 6.14 4.00 21.05
CA ASP A 33 6.81 4.60 19.89
C ASP A 33 5.82 5.31 18.97
N TRP A 34 4.66 4.69 18.71
CA TRP A 34 3.61 5.33 17.90
C TRP A 34 3.05 6.59 18.57
N ALA A 35 2.89 6.57 19.90
CA ALA A 35 2.45 7.76 20.64
C ALA A 35 3.48 8.90 20.53
N GLN A 36 4.77 8.58 20.69
CA GLN A 36 5.86 9.55 20.54
C GLN A 36 5.90 10.15 19.12
N ILE A 37 5.81 9.31 18.08
CA ILE A 37 5.79 9.76 16.67
C ILE A 37 4.65 10.75 16.42
N MET A 38 3.47 10.51 17.00
CA MET A 38 2.31 11.40 16.85
C MET A 38 2.46 12.72 17.60
N GLU A 39 3.02 12.67 18.81
CA GLU A 39 3.24 13.84 19.66
C GLU A 39 4.30 14.77 19.06
N GLU A 40 5.44 14.21 18.68
CA GLU A 40 6.58 14.95 18.12
C GLU A 40 6.39 15.30 16.64
N LYS A 41 5.44 14.64 15.95
CA LYS A 41 5.24 14.72 14.50
C LYS A 41 6.54 14.48 13.73
N SER A 42 7.34 13.52 14.20
CA SER A 42 8.67 13.22 13.69
C SER A 42 8.88 11.71 13.58
N ILE A 43 9.68 11.30 12.60
CA ILE A 43 10.12 9.90 12.41
C ILE A 43 11.63 9.76 12.41
N ASN A 44 12.38 10.80 12.77
CA ASN A 44 13.83 10.86 12.59
C ASN A 44 14.59 9.78 13.37
N ASP A 45 14.05 9.37 14.53
CA ASP A 45 14.64 8.34 15.38
C ASP A 45 14.34 6.91 14.92
N TYR A 46 13.53 6.75 13.87
CA TYR A 46 13.02 5.46 13.43
C TYR A 46 13.50 5.11 12.02
N ARG A 47 13.97 3.88 11.84
CA ARG A 47 14.31 3.38 10.50
C ARG A 47 13.01 3.17 9.72
N GLN A 48 12.95 3.76 8.53
CA GLN A 48 11.83 3.63 7.58
C GLN A 48 11.34 2.17 7.36
N LYS A 49 12.27 1.21 7.31
CA LYS A 49 11.95 -0.22 7.15
C LYS A 49 11.19 -0.79 8.36
N ASP A 50 11.47 -0.28 9.56
CA ASP A 50 10.84 -0.74 10.80
C ASP A 50 9.43 -0.16 10.88
N LEU A 51 9.28 1.14 10.63
CA LEU A 51 7.97 1.78 10.53
C LEU A 51 7.05 1.09 9.51
N THR A 52 7.58 0.80 8.31
CA THR A 52 6.82 0.12 7.28
C THR A 52 6.34 -1.25 7.73
N LEU A 53 7.19 -2.02 8.41
CA LEU A 53 6.81 -3.34 8.89
C LEU A 53 5.79 -3.24 10.03
N ALA A 54 5.99 -2.28 10.92
CA ALA A 54 5.09 -2.02 12.03
C ALA A 54 3.69 -1.61 11.55
N LEU A 55 3.58 -0.91 10.41
CA LEU A 55 2.29 -0.63 9.79
C LEU A 55 1.50 -1.90 9.40
N PHE A 56 2.17 -3.01 9.02
CA PHE A 56 1.48 -4.29 8.79
C PHE A 56 1.16 -5.05 10.08
N TYR A 57 1.94 -4.86 11.14
CA TYR A 57 1.83 -5.66 12.35
C TYR A 57 0.98 -5.00 13.44
N SER A 58 0.91 -3.66 13.46
CA SER A 58 0.29 -2.92 14.56
C SER A 58 -1.21 -3.15 14.60
N ALA A 59 -1.64 -3.95 15.57
CA ALA A 59 -3.06 -4.13 15.89
C ALA A 59 -3.63 -2.93 16.68
N PHE A 60 -2.78 -1.97 17.06
CA PHE A 60 -3.16 -0.84 17.91
C PHE A 60 -3.53 0.41 17.12
N LEU A 61 -3.11 0.50 15.84
CA LEU A 61 -3.45 1.64 14.99
C LEU A 61 -4.89 1.51 14.50
N ASN A 62 -5.72 2.48 14.86
CA ASN A 62 -7.07 2.63 14.32
C ASN A 62 -7.06 3.53 13.06
N THR A 63 -8.22 3.74 12.45
CA THR A 63 -8.38 4.58 11.27
C THR A 63 -7.89 6.02 11.49
N GLN A 64 -8.19 6.61 12.65
CA GLN A 64 -7.75 7.97 12.98
C GLN A 64 -6.24 8.05 13.13
N ASP A 65 -5.59 7.04 13.69
CA ASP A 65 -4.14 6.98 13.76
C ASP A 65 -3.54 6.95 12.34
N HIS A 66 -4.10 6.14 11.44
CA HIS A 66 -3.65 6.15 10.04
C HIS A 66 -3.84 7.50 9.33
N ILE A 67 -4.90 8.26 9.67
CA ILE A 67 -5.10 9.62 9.14
C ILE A 67 -4.04 10.57 9.70
N ASN A 68 -3.77 10.51 11.00
CA ASN A 68 -2.78 11.36 11.65
C ASN A 68 -1.35 11.08 11.13
N LEU A 69 -1.00 9.81 10.93
CA LEU A 69 0.30 9.41 10.35
C LEU A 69 0.52 9.96 8.94
N MET A 70 -0.54 10.16 8.16
CA MET A 70 -0.43 10.73 6.81
C MET A 70 0.28 12.08 6.83
N HIS A 71 -0.05 12.91 7.84
CA HIS A 71 0.56 14.21 8.04
C HIS A 71 1.96 14.12 8.63
N VAL A 72 2.21 13.16 9.52
CA VAL A 72 3.55 12.93 10.09
C VAL A 72 4.53 12.48 9.01
N PHE A 73 4.08 11.67 8.04
CA PHE A 73 4.92 11.19 6.95
C PHE A 73 4.98 12.18 5.76
N SER A 74 4.10 13.18 5.73
CA SER A 74 4.13 14.26 4.72
C SER A 74 5.39 15.11 4.88
N GLN A 75 6.12 15.30 3.79
CA GLN A 75 7.36 16.06 3.75
C GLN A 75 7.16 17.49 3.23
N LEU A 76 5.97 17.83 2.74
CA LEU A 76 5.69 19.18 2.27
C LEU A 76 5.52 20.17 3.42
N LYS A 77 6.29 21.26 3.35
CA LYS A 77 5.97 22.51 4.06
C LYS A 77 4.66 23.08 3.54
N ASP A 78 4.11 24.06 4.27
CA ASP A 78 2.87 24.71 3.86
C ASP A 78 2.95 25.25 2.44
N PHE A 79 1.86 25.05 1.70
CA PHE A 79 1.76 25.25 0.27
C PHE A 79 0.60 26.20 0.00
N GLU A 80 0.86 27.24 -0.78
CA GLU A 80 -0.19 28.11 -1.30
C GLU A 80 -0.66 27.57 -2.64
N MET A 81 -1.98 27.36 -2.76
CA MET A 81 -2.58 27.05 -4.05
C MET A 81 -2.28 28.18 -5.03
N PRO A 82 -1.85 27.88 -6.27
CA PRO A 82 -1.89 28.90 -7.31
C PRO A 82 -3.34 29.41 -7.42
N ASN A 83 -3.49 30.69 -7.79
CA ASN A 83 -4.82 31.26 -7.99
C ASN A 83 -5.61 30.36 -8.96
N PRO A 84 -6.88 30.04 -8.64
CA PRO A 84 -7.70 29.19 -9.48
C PRO A 84 -7.72 29.74 -10.91
N GLN A 85 -7.27 28.93 -11.87
CA GLN A 85 -7.56 29.19 -13.27
C GLN A 85 -8.85 28.46 -13.66
N GLU A 86 -9.46 28.83 -14.78
CA GLU A 86 -10.56 28.01 -15.28
C GLU A 86 -10.01 26.64 -15.69
N PRO A 87 -10.55 25.54 -15.13
CA PRO A 87 -10.04 24.22 -15.43
C PRO A 87 -10.32 23.87 -16.88
N SER A 88 -9.33 23.24 -17.52
CA SER A 88 -9.46 22.75 -18.89
C SER A 88 -10.73 21.90 -19.04
N ALA A 89 -11.63 22.29 -19.95
CA ALA A 89 -12.88 21.57 -20.22
C ALA A 89 -12.63 20.08 -20.51
N TYR A 90 -11.49 19.77 -21.15
CA TYR A 90 -11.05 18.39 -21.39
C TYR A 90 -10.86 17.58 -20.10
N TYR A 91 -10.14 18.12 -19.10
CA TYR A 91 -9.93 17.41 -17.83
C TYR A 91 -11.21 17.34 -17.02
N ALA A 92 -12.06 18.38 -17.06
CA ALA A 92 -13.34 18.36 -16.37
C ALA A 92 -14.23 17.20 -16.81
N GLU A 93 -14.35 16.94 -18.12
CA GLU A 93 -15.12 15.80 -18.65
C GLU A 93 -14.56 14.44 -18.21
N LEU A 94 -13.23 14.27 -18.24
CA LEU A 94 -12.57 13.05 -17.79
C LEU A 94 -12.79 12.80 -16.29
N ILE A 95 -12.66 13.86 -15.49
CA ILE A 95 -12.89 13.83 -14.05
C ILE A 95 -14.35 13.48 -13.76
N ASP A 96 -15.32 14.10 -14.44
CA ASP A 96 -16.74 13.85 -14.21
C ASP A 96 -17.12 12.39 -14.47
N ARG A 97 -16.58 11.80 -15.53
CA ARG A 97 -16.75 10.37 -15.83
C ARG A 97 -16.17 9.48 -14.73
N ASP A 98 -14.98 9.81 -14.23
CA ASP A 98 -14.30 9.01 -13.21
C ASP A 98 -14.90 9.18 -11.82
N VAL A 99 -15.27 10.39 -11.42
CA VAL A 99 -16.03 10.68 -10.18
C VAL A 99 -17.30 9.85 -10.16
N GLY A 100 -18.04 9.82 -11.27
CA GLY A 100 -19.28 9.05 -11.39
C GLY A 100 -19.10 7.57 -11.07
N ARG A 101 -17.93 6.97 -11.37
CA ARG A 101 -17.61 5.55 -11.14
C ARG A 101 -16.68 5.25 -9.95
N THR A 102 -16.28 6.27 -9.19
CA THR A 102 -15.35 6.11 -8.07
C THR A 102 -16.08 5.55 -6.85
N TYR A 103 -15.67 4.35 -6.39
CA TYR A 103 -16.19 3.71 -5.18
C TYR A 103 -17.73 3.70 -5.06
N GLN A 104 -18.45 3.51 -6.18
CA GLN A 104 -19.93 3.59 -6.24
C GLN A 104 -20.67 2.67 -5.26
N GLN A 105 -20.03 1.58 -4.84
CA GLN A 105 -20.58 0.65 -3.84
C GLN A 105 -20.68 1.25 -2.44
N ILE A 106 -19.95 2.33 -2.15
CA ILE A 106 -19.87 2.96 -0.83
C ILE A 106 -20.90 4.11 -0.76
N PRO A 107 -21.83 4.11 0.23
CA PRO A 107 -22.88 5.12 0.34
C PRO A 107 -22.38 6.58 0.35
N TYR A 108 -21.20 6.82 0.94
CA TYR A 108 -20.58 8.14 0.97
C TYR A 108 -20.44 8.77 -0.42
N PHE A 109 -20.06 7.99 -1.45
CA PHE A 109 -19.87 8.47 -2.82
C PHE A 109 -21.15 8.53 -3.65
N LYS A 110 -22.31 8.17 -3.08
CA LYS A 110 -23.62 8.40 -3.70
C LYS A 110 -24.17 9.80 -3.38
N VAL A 111 -23.58 10.49 -2.40
CA VAL A 111 -23.97 11.85 -2.01
C VAL A 111 -23.27 12.85 -2.94
N LYS A 112 -24.06 13.68 -3.63
CA LYS A 112 -23.57 14.67 -4.61
C LYS A 112 -22.51 15.60 -4.02
N GLN A 113 -22.72 16.12 -2.81
CA GLN A 113 -21.76 16.97 -2.12
C GLN A 113 -20.37 16.31 -1.93
N ASN A 114 -20.32 15.00 -1.70
CA ASN A 114 -19.06 14.28 -1.54
C ASN A 114 -18.38 14.01 -2.89
N GLN A 115 -19.17 13.76 -3.95
CA GLN A 115 -18.66 13.72 -5.32
C GLN A 115 -18.10 15.07 -5.74
N ASP A 116 -18.73 16.18 -5.34
CA ASP A 116 -18.27 17.53 -5.66
C ASP A 116 -16.95 17.85 -4.94
N LYS A 117 -16.76 17.40 -3.69
CA LYS A 117 -15.47 17.47 -2.99
C LYS A 117 -14.37 16.70 -3.74
N LEU A 118 -14.66 15.48 -4.18
CA LEU A 118 -13.73 14.67 -4.99
C LEU A 118 -13.39 15.36 -6.30
N ARG A 119 -14.41 15.84 -7.01
CA ARG A 119 -14.27 16.58 -8.27
C ARG A 119 -13.39 17.80 -8.10
N GLN A 120 -13.64 18.61 -7.09
CA GLN A 120 -12.87 19.83 -6.84
C GLN A 120 -11.39 19.53 -6.54
N LEU A 121 -11.12 18.51 -5.72
CA LEU A 121 -9.75 18.08 -5.39
C LEU A 121 -8.96 17.70 -6.66
N LEU A 122 -9.61 17.02 -7.60
CA LEU A 122 -9.01 16.61 -8.88
C LEU A 122 -8.82 17.78 -9.85
N LEU A 123 -9.81 18.67 -9.98
CA LEU A 123 -9.73 19.86 -10.83
C LEU A 123 -8.60 20.79 -10.36
N ASN A 124 -8.56 21.07 -9.06
CA ASN A 124 -7.52 21.88 -8.45
C ASN A 124 -6.11 21.34 -8.74
N TYR A 125 -5.94 20.01 -8.77
CA TYR A 125 -4.64 19.42 -9.12
C TYR A 125 -4.34 19.56 -10.61
N ALA A 126 -5.33 19.35 -11.48
CA ALA A 126 -5.15 19.50 -12.92
C ALA A 126 -4.69 20.92 -13.30
N ASP A 127 -5.17 21.93 -12.58
CA ASP A 127 -4.73 23.32 -12.74
C ASP A 127 -3.36 23.58 -12.10
N TYR A 128 -3.06 22.88 -11.00
CA TYR A 128 -1.79 23.00 -10.29
C TYR A 128 -0.59 22.47 -11.09
N ASP A 129 -0.74 21.35 -11.80
CA ASP A 129 0.32 20.76 -12.63
C ASP A 129 -0.21 20.37 -14.01
N PRO A 130 -0.31 21.34 -14.97
CA PRO A 130 -0.91 21.11 -16.28
C PRO A 130 -0.22 20.04 -17.15
N ASP A 131 1.08 19.78 -16.92
CA ASP A 131 1.80 18.71 -17.64
C ASP A 131 1.29 17.32 -17.26
N VAL A 132 0.79 17.17 -16.03
CA VAL A 132 0.08 15.97 -15.58
C VAL A 132 -1.40 16.10 -15.90
N GLY A 133 -1.98 17.24 -15.54
CA GLY A 133 -3.42 17.48 -15.57
C GLY A 133 -4.16 16.44 -14.74
N TYR A 134 -5.06 15.71 -15.39
CA TYR A 134 -5.74 14.55 -14.82
C TYR A 134 -5.39 13.27 -15.58
N ALA A 135 -4.84 12.29 -14.87
CA ALA A 135 -4.65 10.94 -15.36
C ALA A 135 -5.65 9.95 -14.73
N GLN A 136 -6.22 9.08 -15.56
CA GLN A 136 -7.16 8.06 -15.10
C GLN A 136 -6.50 7.18 -14.02
N GLY A 137 -7.18 7.08 -12.87
CA GLY A 137 -6.68 6.36 -11.69
C GLY A 137 -6.42 7.28 -10.50
N MET A 138 -6.18 8.57 -10.74
CA MET A 138 -5.99 9.57 -9.69
C MET A 138 -7.23 9.74 -8.79
N ASN A 139 -8.42 9.52 -9.35
CA ASN A 139 -9.70 9.51 -8.63
C ASN A 139 -9.73 8.55 -7.44
N PHE A 140 -9.01 7.41 -7.49
CA PHE A 140 -8.96 6.47 -6.37
C PHE A 140 -8.17 7.05 -5.19
N ILE A 141 -7.07 7.76 -5.47
CA ILE A 141 -6.23 8.42 -4.47
C ILE A 141 -7.01 9.58 -3.83
N ALA A 142 -7.56 10.47 -4.65
CA ALA A 142 -8.38 11.59 -4.19
C ALA A 142 -9.62 11.10 -3.42
N GLY A 143 -10.28 10.04 -3.91
CA GLY A 143 -11.44 9.44 -3.26
C GLY A 143 -11.12 8.91 -1.87
N THR A 144 -9.99 8.22 -1.69
CA THR A 144 -9.54 7.76 -0.37
C THR A 144 -9.37 8.95 0.58
N LEU A 145 -8.67 10.01 0.17
CA LEU A 145 -8.45 11.20 1.02
C LEU A 145 -9.76 11.87 1.43
N VAL A 146 -10.70 12.04 0.49
CA VAL A 146 -12.00 12.67 0.76
C VAL A 146 -12.86 11.82 1.69
N TYR A 147 -12.93 10.50 1.45
CA TYR A 147 -13.73 9.59 2.28
C TYR A 147 -13.26 9.56 3.74
N PHE A 148 -11.94 9.42 3.93
CA PHE A 148 -11.35 9.42 5.27
C PHE A 148 -11.27 10.82 5.88
N GLN A 149 -11.72 11.86 5.16
CA GLN A 149 -11.72 13.25 5.60
C GLN A 149 -10.35 13.69 6.10
N VAL A 150 -9.30 13.29 5.35
CA VAL A 150 -7.92 13.64 5.67
C VAL A 150 -7.82 15.18 5.72
N PRO A 151 -7.30 15.76 6.82
CA PRO A 151 -7.10 17.21 6.89
C PRO A 151 -6.22 17.72 5.74
N GLN A 152 -6.45 18.96 5.28
CA GLN A 152 -5.72 19.54 4.14
C GLN A 152 -5.53 18.56 2.95
N PRO A 153 -6.61 17.93 2.44
CA PRO A 153 -6.50 16.83 1.49
C PRO A 153 -5.82 17.27 0.18
N GLN A 154 -5.94 18.54 -0.21
CA GLN A 154 -5.24 19.10 -1.37
C GLN A 154 -3.72 19.07 -1.22
N LYS A 155 -3.18 19.47 -0.06
CA LYS A 155 -1.74 19.45 0.20
C LYS A 155 -1.18 18.03 0.08
N ILE A 156 -1.85 17.07 0.73
CA ILE A 156 -1.47 15.65 0.71
C ILE A 156 -1.60 15.07 -0.70
N PHE A 157 -2.70 15.37 -1.40
CA PHE A 157 -2.90 14.90 -2.77
C PHE A 157 -1.80 15.44 -3.70
N ASN A 158 -1.51 16.74 -3.62
CA ASN A 158 -0.45 17.36 -4.42
C ASN A 158 0.89 16.67 -4.18
N GLU A 159 1.26 16.42 -2.92
CA GLU A 159 2.50 15.71 -2.57
C GLU A 159 2.57 14.31 -3.18
N LEU A 160 1.51 13.52 -2.99
CA LEU A 160 1.44 12.14 -3.47
C LEU A 160 1.62 12.09 -4.99
N ILE A 161 0.92 12.94 -5.73
CA ILE A 161 0.99 12.95 -7.19
C ILE A 161 2.33 13.54 -7.66
N GLN A 162 2.88 14.57 -7.01
CA GLN A 162 4.21 15.09 -7.35
C GLN A 162 5.31 14.02 -7.18
N ASN A 163 5.26 13.27 -6.08
CA ASN A 163 6.17 12.14 -5.84
C ASN A 163 5.97 10.96 -6.82
N HIS A 164 4.83 10.91 -7.52
CA HIS A 164 4.48 9.87 -8.49
C HIS A 164 4.39 10.37 -9.94
N ARG A 165 4.72 11.65 -10.16
CA ARG A 165 4.45 12.44 -11.37
C ARG A 165 4.88 11.75 -12.65
N ASN A 166 6.06 11.13 -12.65
CA ASN A 166 6.63 10.46 -13.82
C ASN A 166 5.78 9.30 -14.36
N ASN A 167 4.84 8.76 -13.56
CA ASN A 167 3.90 7.74 -14.03
C ASN A 167 2.73 8.32 -14.84
N TYR A 168 2.51 9.63 -14.80
CA TYR A 168 1.33 10.30 -15.39
C TYR A 168 1.65 11.29 -16.51
N ILE A 169 2.83 11.92 -16.49
CA ILE A 169 3.24 12.85 -17.57
C ILE A 169 3.25 12.16 -18.94
N SER A 170 3.21 12.97 -20.00
CA SER A 170 3.22 12.50 -21.39
C SER A 170 4.30 11.44 -21.65
N GLY A 171 3.90 10.34 -22.29
CA GLY A 171 4.75 9.17 -22.54
C GLY A 171 4.97 8.23 -21.35
N THR A 172 4.42 8.56 -20.16
CA THR A 172 4.44 7.75 -18.92
C THR A 172 5.77 7.06 -18.60
N PRO A 173 6.92 7.75 -18.68
CA PRO A 173 8.25 7.13 -18.56
C PRO A 173 8.43 6.36 -17.24
N GLY A 174 7.89 6.89 -16.13
CA GLY A 174 7.92 6.22 -14.83
C GLY A 174 7.14 4.91 -14.82
N LEU A 175 6.01 4.82 -15.53
CA LEU A 175 5.23 3.59 -15.61
C LEU A 175 6.01 2.50 -16.34
N PHE A 176 6.61 2.83 -17.49
CA PHE A 176 7.44 1.88 -18.24
C PHE A 176 8.66 1.41 -17.44
N GLU A 177 9.33 2.34 -16.73
CA GLU A 177 10.45 2.01 -15.85
C GLU A 177 10.00 1.06 -14.72
N ASN A 178 8.86 1.34 -14.09
CA ASN A 178 8.31 0.52 -13.02
C ASN A 178 7.88 -0.87 -13.50
N LEU A 179 7.29 -0.99 -14.69
CA LEU A 179 6.97 -2.28 -15.32
C LEU A 179 8.23 -3.08 -15.68
N ALA A 180 9.28 -2.42 -16.17
CA ALA A 180 10.56 -3.07 -16.43
C ALA A 180 11.21 -3.59 -15.14
N LYS A 181 11.20 -2.78 -14.06
CA LYS A 181 11.64 -3.21 -12.72
C LYS A 181 10.84 -4.40 -12.20
N LEU A 182 9.52 -4.40 -12.36
CA LEU A 182 8.65 -5.51 -11.99
C LEU A 182 9.02 -6.78 -12.77
N LYS A 183 9.17 -6.68 -14.10
CA LYS A 183 9.57 -7.81 -14.96
C LYS A 183 10.90 -8.41 -14.50
N PHE A 184 11.90 -7.55 -14.24
CA PHE A 184 13.20 -7.99 -13.72
C PHE A 184 13.07 -8.68 -12.35
N LYS A 185 12.36 -8.07 -11.39
CA LYS A 185 12.17 -8.66 -10.06
C LYS A 185 11.39 -9.97 -10.10
N LEU A 186 10.38 -10.08 -10.96
CA LEU A 186 9.60 -11.30 -11.14
C LEU A 186 10.46 -12.43 -11.71
N LYS A 187 11.25 -12.14 -12.75
CA LYS A 187 12.19 -13.09 -13.38
C LYS A 187 13.23 -13.60 -12.38
N THR A 188 13.80 -12.72 -11.57
CA THR A 188 14.86 -13.06 -10.61
C THR A 188 14.33 -13.73 -9.34
N SER A 189 13.18 -13.28 -8.81
CA SER A 189 12.67 -13.73 -7.50
C SER A 189 11.66 -14.87 -7.59
N ILE A 190 10.96 -15.05 -8.71
CA ILE A 190 9.95 -16.10 -8.92
C ILE A 190 10.06 -16.67 -10.34
N PRO A 191 11.23 -17.20 -10.77
CA PRO A 191 11.50 -17.57 -12.16
C PRO A 191 10.49 -18.56 -12.75
N LYS A 192 10.00 -19.52 -11.93
CA LYS A 192 8.96 -20.47 -12.35
C LYS A 192 7.65 -19.79 -12.72
N LEU A 193 7.24 -18.79 -11.93
CA LEU A 193 6.03 -18.02 -12.20
C LEU A 193 6.23 -17.14 -13.44
N TYR A 194 7.38 -16.48 -13.56
CA TYR A 194 7.69 -15.69 -14.75
C TYR A 194 7.60 -16.54 -16.03
N LYS A 195 8.22 -17.73 -16.04
CA LYS A 195 8.17 -18.66 -17.19
C LYS A 195 6.73 -19.06 -17.53
N HIS A 196 5.95 -19.44 -16.52
CA HIS A 196 4.53 -19.77 -16.68
C HIS A 196 3.74 -18.63 -17.34
N LEU A 197 3.93 -17.39 -16.87
CA LEU A 197 3.26 -16.23 -17.46
C LEU A 197 3.63 -16.02 -18.93
N GLN A 198 4.91 -16.25 -19.33
CA GLN A 198 5.29 -16.19 -20.74
C GLN A 198 4.66 -17.34 -21.56
N GLU A 199 4.63 -18.56 -21.00
CA GLU A 199 4.09 -19.76 -21.68
C GLU A 199 2.59 -19.63 -21.96
N ILE A 200 1.83 -18.99 -21.07
CA ILE A 200 0.40 -18.71 -21.31
C ILE A 200 0.16 -17.49 -22.20
N GLY A 201 1.21 -16.79 -22.65
CA GLY A 201 1.13 -15.64 -23.56
C GLY A 201 1.09 -14.25 -22.90
N LEU A 202 1.25 -14.14 -21.57
CA LEU A 202 1.33 -12.85 -20.87
C LEU A 202 2.76 -12.27 -20.96
N ASN A 203 3.14 -11.78 -22.15
CA ASN A 203 4.46 -11.20 -22.42
C ASN A 203 4.57 -9.75 -21.94
N ASP A 204 3.50 -8.98 -22.10
CA ASP A 204 3.39 -7.62 -21.59
C ASP A 204 2.71 -7.61 -20.22
N LEU A 205 3.48 -7.26 -19.18
CA LEU A 205 2.98 -7.17 -17.81
C LEU A 205 2.08 -5.94 -17.60
N GLY A 206 2.12 -4.93 -18.49
CA GLY A 206 1.27 -3.74 -18.39
C GLY A 206 -0.22 -4.07 -18.35
N ILE A 207 -0.63 -5.13 -19.07
CA ILE A 207 -2.02 -5.62 -19.12
C ILE A 207 -2.60 -5.84 -17.71
N CYS A 208 -1.82 -6.44 -16.82
CA CYS A 208 -2.28 -6.78 -15.48
C CYS A 208 -1.83 -5.77 -14.43
N PHE A 209 -0.67 -5.14 -14.62
CA PHE A 209 0.03 -4.44 -13.54
C PHE A 209 0.03 -2.91 -13.63
N SER A 210 -0.26 -2.31 -14.80
CA SER A 210 -0.33 -0.85 -14.91
C SER A 210 -1.31 -0.20 -13.93
N PRO A 211 -2.51 -0.77 -13.65
CA PRO A 211 -3.43 -0.18 -12.68
C PRO A 211 -2.86 -0.03 -11.27
N TYR A 212 -1.96 -0.91 -10.84
CA TYR A 212 -1.33 -0.80 -9.52
C TYR A 212 -0.43 0.41 -9.39
N TYR A 213 0.28 0.76 -10.45
CA TYR A 213 1.11 1.96 -10.46
C TYR A 213 0.24 3.21 -10.60
N LEU A 214 -0.70 3.22 -11.54
CA LEU A 214 -1.55 4.40 -11.81
C LEU A 214 -2.56 4.73 -10.71
N THR A 215 -2.78 3.82 -9.76
CA THR A 215 -3.74 4.02 -8.65
C THR A 215 -3.08 3.92 -7.28
N MET A 216 -1.74 3.83 -7.22
CA MET A 216 -0.99 3.51 -5.99
C MET A 216 -1.57 2.27 -5.26
N MET A 217 -2.01 1.27 -6.03
CA MET A 217 -2.69 0.04 -5.60
C MET A 217 -4.11 0.21 -5.01
N LEU A 218 -4.61 1.43 -4.84
CA LEU A 218 -5.85 1.70 -4.09
C LEU A 218 -7.09 1.11 -4.75
N GLN A 219 -7.14 1.08 -6.09
CA GLN A 219 -8.27 0.52 -6.82
C GLN A 219 -8.55 -0.94 -6.45
N ASN A 220 -7.48 -1.73 -6.24
CA ASN A 220 -7.58 -3.18 -5.96
C ASN A 220 -7.48 -3.50 -4.46
N THR A 221 -7.20 -2.49 -3.63
CA THR A 221 -7.04 -2.66 -2.18
C THR A 221 -8.41 -2.62 -1.49
N PRO A 222 -8.72 -3.58 -0.60
CA PRO A 222 -9.93 -3.49 0.21
C PRO A 222 -9.97 -2.18 0.98
N PHE A 223 -11.14 -1.54 1.00
CA PHE A 223 -11.25 -0.13 1.40
C PHE A 223 -10.68 0.16 2.80
N GLN A 224 -10.85 -0.76 3.74
CA GLN A 224 -10.31 -0.66 5.11
C GLN A 224 -8.77 -0.58 5.21
N TYR A 225 -8.04 -1.00 4.16
CA TYR A 225 -6.57 -0.97 4.10
C TYR A 225 -6.00 0.17 3.24
N GLN A 226 -6.84 1.04 2.67
CA GLN A 226 -6.37 2.09 1.76
C GLN A 226 -5.49 3.14 2.44
N MET A 227 -5.86 3.57 3.66
CA MET A 227 -5.02 4.49 4.43
C MET A 227 -3.70 3.85 4.85
N LEU A 228 -3.69 2.54 5.13
CA LEU A 228 -2.46 1.80 5.37
C LEU A 228 -1.55 1.83 4.14
N ILE A 229 -2.09 1.57 2.94
CA ILE A 229 -1.32 1.63 1.69
C ILE A 229 -0.77 3.03 1.43
N LEU A 230 -1.57 4.09 1.61
CA LEU A 230 -1.09 5.45 1.46
C LEU A 230 0.02 5.81 2.46
N ASN A 231 -0.10 5.40 3.72
CA ASN A 231 0.95 5.63 4.73
C ASN A 231 2.26 4.96 4.34
N ILE A 232 2.21 3.73 3.82
CA ILE A 232 3.41 3.05 3.38
C ILE A 232 3.97 3.70 2.11
N TYR A 233 3.12 4.16 1.19
CA TYR A 233 3.55 4.93 0.04
C TYR A 233 4.23 6.23 0.47
N GLN A 234 3.69 6.95 1.45
CA GLN A 234 4.26 8.19 1.96
C GLN A 234 5.63 7.95 2.61
N LEU A 235 5.77 6.85 3.36
CA LEU A 235 7.08 6.45 3.88
C LEU A 235 8.04 6.07 2.76
N MET A 236 7.67 5.15 1.87
CA MET A 236 8.61 4.45 0.98
C MET A 236 8.65 4.93 -0.46
N GLY A 237 7.70 5.75 -0.89
CA GLY A 237 7.49 6.13 -2.27
C GLY A 237 7.17 4.96 -3.21
N GLN A 238 7.22 5.23 -4.52
CA GLN A 238 6.83 4.29 -5.57
C GLN A 238 7.55 2.93 -5.56
N LYS A 239 8.79 2.86 -5.04
CA LYS A 239 9.57 1.59 -4.94
C LYS A 239 8.82 0.51 -4.15
N TYR A 240 7.90 0.91 -3.27
CA TYR A 240 7.14 -0.02 -2.48
C TYR A 240 6.09 -0.81 -3.26
N ILE A 241 5.51 -0.21 -4.31
CA ILE A 241 4.48 -0.86 -5.14
C ILE A 241 5.06 -2.15 -5.74
N THR A 242 6.23 -2.09 -6.39
CA THR A 242 6.90 -3.28 -6.93
C THR A 242 7.27 -4.28 -5.82
N LYS A 243 7.70 -3.80 -4.64
CA LYS A 243 8.05 -4.68 -3.51
C LYS A 243 6.83 -5.47 -3.02
N LEU A 244 5.68 -4.82 -2.85
CA LEU A 244 4.44 -5.47 -2.48
C LEU A 244 3.94 -6.42 -3.56
N LEU A 245 3.92 -6.00 -4.82
CA LEU A 245 3.49 -6.86 -5.92
C LEU A 245 4.29 -8.17 -5.94
N ILE A 246 5.61 -8.11 -5.77
CA ILE A 246 6.45 -9.33 -5.70
C ILE A 246 6.11 -10.18 -4.47
N ALA A 247 5.87 -9.56 -3.31
CA ALA A 247 5.47 -10.28 -2.10
C ALA A 247 4.11 -10.99 -2.27
N MET A 248 3.12 -10.29 -2.82
CA MET A 248 1.80 -10.83 -3.14
C MET A 248 1.89 -11.96 -4.17
N LEU A 249 2.69 -11.80 -5.23
CA LEU A 249 2.89 -12.83 -6.25
C LEU A 249 3.62 -14.07 -5.69
N LYS A 250 4.52 -13.92 -4.72
CA LYS A 250 5.12 -15.07 -4.03
C LYS A 250 4.08 -15.84 -3.23
N LEU A 251 3.21 -15.14 -2.51
CA LEU A 251 2.15 -15.74 -1.74
C LEU A 251 1.15 -16.49 -2.63
N SER A 252 0.68 -15.83 -3.70
CA SER A 252 -0.30 -16.39 -4.64
C SER A 252 0.30 -17.30 -5.72
N LYS A 253 1.60 -17.58 -5.68
CA LYS A 253 2.32 -18.32 -6.73
C LYS A 253 1.62 -19.62 -7.10
N ASN A 254 1.29 -20.45 -6.11
CA ASN A 254 0.69 -21.76 -6.37
C ASN A 254 -0.70 -21.67 -6.99
N THR A 255 -1.46 -20.62 -6.66
CA THR A 255 -2.77 -20.36 -7.27
C THR A 255 -2.62 -19.92 -8.71
N ILE A 256 -1.73 -18.95 -9.00
CA ILE A 256 -1.54 -18.41 -10.35
C ILE A 256 -0.97 -19.48 -11.30
N MET A 257 -0.08 -20.36 -10.82
CA MET A 257 0.47 -21.47 -11.62
C MET A 257 -0.59 -22.48 -12.11
N LYS A 258 -1.79 -22.51 -11.50
CA LYS A 258 -2.90 -23.37 -11.95
C LYS A 258 -3.73 -22.73 -13.06
N LEU A 259 -3.63 -21.42 -13.25
CA LEU A 259 -4.36 -20.68 -14.26
C LEU A 259 -3.64 -20.80 -15.60
N LYS A 260 -4.35 -21.25 -16.64
CA LYS A 260 -3.77 -21.60 -17.94
C LYS A 260 -4.01 -20.56 -19.04
N ASP A 261 -4.69 -19.46 -18.72
CA ASP A 261 -5.02 -18.41 -19.70
C ASP A 261 -4.78 -17.02 -19.12
N VAL A 262 -4.46 -16.08 -20.01
CA VAL A 262 -4.14 -14.69 -19.67
C VAL A 262 -5.31 -13.98 -19.01
N GLU A 263 -6.54 -14.24 -19.44
CA GLU A 263 -7.73 -13.56 -18.94
C GLU A 263 -7.99 -13.91 -17.47
N LYS A 264 -7.94 -15.20 -17.11
CA LYS A 264 -8.07 -15.65 -15.72
C LYS A 264 -6.93 -15.14 -14.85
N VAL A 265 -5.70 -15.11 -15.36
CA VAL A 265 -4.57 -14.52 -14.62
C VAL A 265 -4.79 -13.03 -14.40
N ASN A 266 -5.21 -12.28 -15.42
CA ASN A 266 -5.50 -10.86 -15.32
C ASN A 266 -6.64 -10.60 -14.32
N LYS A 267 -7.72 -11.38 -14.40
CA LYS A 267 -8.82 -11.34 -13.44
C LYS A 267 -8.32 -11.57 -12.02
N TYR A 268 -7.61 -12.67 -11.77
CA TYR A 268 -7.07 -13.00 -10.45
C TYR A 268 -6.18 -11.89 -9.90
N ILE A 269 -5.27 -11.38 -10.73
CA ILE A 269 -4.40 -10.26 -10.34
C ILE A 269 -5.28 -9.07 -9.93
N ARG A 270 -6.19 -8.62 -10.78
CA ARG A 270 -6.99 -7.41 -10.54
C ARG A 270 -8.01 -7.54 -9.41
N THR A 271 -8.53 -8.72 -9.10
CA THR A 271 -9.64 -8.85 -8.14
C THR A 271 -9.29 -9.59 -6.86
N GLU A 272 -8.35 -10.52 -6.89
CA GLU A 272 -8.11 -11.46 -5.79
C GLU A 272 -6.73 -11.29 -5.15
N LEU A 273 -5.71 -10.84 -5.89
CA LEU A 273 -4.33 -10.80 -5.41
C LEU A 273 -4.15 -10.00 -4.11
N VAL A 274 -4.68 -8.78 -4.06
CA VAL A 274 -4.54 -7.90 -2.89
C VAL A 274 -5.45 -8.35 -1.75
N VAL A 275 -6.66 -8.80 -2.08
CA VAL A 275 -7.64 -9.31 -1.09
C VAL A 275 -7.06 -10.50 -0.34
N ASN A 276 -6.55 -11.50 -1.08
CA ASN A 276 -5.94 -12.70 -0.51
C ASN A 276 -4.69 -12.36 0.30
N PHE A 277 -3.89 -11.39 -0.14
CA PHE A 277 -2.73 -10.92 0.62
C PHE A 277 -3.13 -10.38 2.00
N PHE A 278 -4.11 -9.46 2.07
CA PHE A 278 -4.53 -8.92 3.36
C PHE A 278 -5.23 -9.96 4.23
N GLN A 279 -6.01 -10.88 3.64
CA GLN A 279 -6.60 -12.00 4.39
C GLN A 279 -5.53 -12.88 5.05
N GLU A 280 -4.47 -13.23 4.31
CA GLU A 280 -3.36 -14.03 4.85
C GLU A 280 -2.60 -13.27 5.95
N ILE A 281 -2.42 -11.95 5.80
CA ILE A 281 -1.81 -11.10 6.83
C ILE A 281 -2.63 -11.17 8.13
N GLU A 282 -3.96 -11.07 8.06
CA GLU A 282 -4.83 -11.15 9.23
C GLU A 282 -4.79 -12.54 9.89
N ILE A 283 -4.84 -13.61 9.09
CA ILE A 283 -4.74 -15.00 9.59
C ILE A 283 -3.41 -15.19 10.32
N CYS A 284 -2.30 -14.86 9.66
CA CYS A 284 -0.97 -15.01 10.24
C CYS A 284 -0.75 -14.09 11.45
N ARG A 285 -1.42 -12.93 11.54
CA ARG A 285 -1.39 -12.07 12.73
C ARG A 285 -2.03 -12.77 13.93
N LYS A 286 -3.24 -13.32 13.76
CA LYS A 286 -3.97 -14.05 14.82
C LYS A 286 -3.21 -15.30 15.28
N GLU A 287 -2.56 -15.99 14.36
CA GLU A 287 -1.77 -17.19 14.65
C GLU A 287 -0.32 -16.91 15.09
N GLN A 288 0.06 -15.64 15.27
CA GLN A 288 1.42 -15.22 15.64
C GLN A 288 2.52 -15.69 14.64
N ARG A 289 2.14 -15.97 13.38
CA ARG A 289 3.04 -16.39 12.28
C ARG A 289 3.41 -15.25 11.32
N LEU A 290 2.93 -14.02 11.56
CA LEU A 290 3.09 -12.90 10.63
C LEU A 290 4.56 -12.58 10.30
N ILE A 291 5.47 -12.61 11.28
CA ILE A 291 6.90 -12.38 11.02
C ILE A 291 7.46 -13.43 10.04
N GLN A 292 7.10 -14.70 10.24
CA GLN A 292 7.54 -15.79 9.37
C GLN A 292 7.00 -15.63 7.94
N LEU A 293 5.72 -15.24 7.80
CA LEU A 293 5.11 -14.93 6.51
C LEU A 293 5.88 -13.81 5.79
N LEU A 294 6.08 -12.68 6.48
CA LEU A 294 6.74 -11.49 5.92
C LEU A 294 8.20 -11.77 5.53
N PHE A 295 8.89 -12.65 6.26
CA PHE A 295 10.19 -13.17 5.86
C PHE A 295 10.11 -14.03 4.59
N ASN A 296 9.18 -14.99 4.54
CA ASN A 296 9.03 -15.91 3.40
C ASN A 296 8.71 -15.17 2.09
N ILE A 297 7.88 -14.14 2.14
CA ILE A 297 7.53 -13.32 0.98
C ILE A 297 8.57 -12.22 0.70
N GLY A 298 9.60 -12.09 1.54
CA GLY A 298 10.75 -11.20 1.33
C GLY A 298 10.49 -9.73 1.65
N LEU A 299 9.51 -9.42 2.51
CA LEU A 299 9.33 -8.09 3.07
C LEU A 299 10.33 -7.80 4.20
N ILE A 300 10.76 -8.84 4.93
CA ILE A 300 11.82 -8.84 5.97
C ILE A 300 13.03 -9.66 5.49
N LYS A 301 14.25 -9.33 5.95
CA LYS A 301 15.48 -10.11 5.75
C LYS A 301 16.17 -10.44 7.09
N ARG A 302 17.13 -11.36 7.08
CA ARG A 302 18.09 -11.54 8.21
C ARG A 302 19.23 -10.53 8.07
N VAL A 303 19.82 -10.11 9.20
CA VAL A 303 20.89 -9.09 9.23
C VAL A 303 22.19 -9.56 8.54
N ASN A 304 22.42 -10.88 8.45
CA ASN A 304 23.70 -11.45 8.02
C ASN A 304 23.71 -12.02 6.60
N GLN A 305 23.10 -11.34 5.63
CA GLN A 305 23.29 -11.69 4.21
C GLN A 305 23.76 -10.44 3.45
N TYR A 306 25.08 -10.22 3.50
CA TYR A 306 25.81 -9.53 2.44
C TYR A 306 26.03 -10.52 1.30
#